data_AF-A0A3N5REE9-F1
#
_entry.id   AF-A0A3N5REE9-F1
#
_cell.length_a   1.000
_cell.length_b   1.000
_cell.length_c   1.000
_cell.angle_alpha   90.00
_cell.angle_beta   90.00
_cell.angle_gamma   90.00
#
_symmetry.space_group_name_H-M   'P 1'
#
loop_
_entity.id
_entity.type
_entity.pdbx_description
1 polymer ?
#
loop_
_entity_poly.entity_id
_entity_poly.type
_entity_poly.pdbx_seq_one_letter_code
_entity_poly.pdbx_strand_id
1 'polypeptide(L)'
;MKLGKHFDVYIAAVVVLFLSSFSLSYYWLYQNKKSTESIFQAYGLTQENGSKSAGTLEKIKLLTDLSLKNQQTHMVMGLIGSIVLLFLAVSLGILAKRAVMLPMKRALESLTMSTHQVKYASNQQAEGIEQVNKAVIHLEKVVQGNVVNAEESSAIAEVLHNQAGHLKNAVDQLSSLARVYKATPEELVKVVRAAAEFLSKKGDAGLPEFRNKQGRWVWKDAYIFVHNHQNGLVVAHPMKPSDEGTPFMAVKDYRGTAFFVRGSEVAKNHRGGWIEYWWPKPGKKKPSRKVTYIMRVPNTPYQLGAGAYDDKLSITDLEQLLR
;
A
#
# COMPACT_ATOMS: atom_id res chain seq x y z
N MET A 1 58.60 -2.92 5.51
CA MET A 1 59.30 -2.88 6.82
C MET A 1 60.74 -3.43 6.81
N LYS A 2 61.33 -3.85 5.67
CA LYS A 2 62.70 -4.41 5.61
C LYS A 2 63.81 -3.43 5.18
N LEU A 3 63.50 -2.22 4.70
CA LEU A 3 64.52 -1.27 4.22
C LEU A 3 65.14 -0.38 5.32
N GLY A 4 64.48 -0.22 6.47
CA GLY A 4 65.00 0.58 7.59
C GLY A 4 66.24 -0.06 8.21
N LYS A 5 66.21 -1.38 8.41
CA LYS A 5 67.30 -2.15 9.03
C LYS A 5 68.64 -2.02 8.29
N HIS A 6 68.63 -1.99 6.95
CA HIS A 6 69.88 -1.85 6.18
C HIS A 6 70.48 -0.44 6.27
N PHE A 7 69.65 0.58 6.52
CA PHE A 7 70.10 1.97 6.64
C PHE A 7 70.58 2.28 8.05
N ASP A 8 69.95 1.72 9.08
CA ASP A 8 70.46 1.77 10.46
C ASP A 8 71.81 1.08 10.57
N VAL A 9 72.00 -0.04 9.85
CA VAL A 9 73.30 -0.71 9.71
C VAL A 9 74.32 0.16 8.99
N TYR A 10 73.91 0.94 7.98
CA TYR A 10 74.80 1.87 7.27
C TYR A 10 75.23 3.04 8.17
N ILE A 11 74.30 3.63 8.93
CA ILE A 11 74.62 4.69 9.90
C ILE A 11 75.53 4.13 10.99
N ALA A 12 75.23 2.95 11.55
CA ALA A 12 76.07 2.30 12.53
C ALA A 12 77.48 2.03 11.98
N ALA A 13 77.61 1.58 10.72
CA ALA A 13 78.89 1.35 10.07
C ALA A 13 79.68 2.66 9.89
N VAL A 14 79.03 3.76 9.50
CA VAL A 14 79.67 5.09 9.37
C VAL A 14 80.12 5.61 10.73
N VAL A 15 79.33 5.42 11.79
CA VAL A 15 79.70 5.81 13.18
C VAL A 15 80.88 4.97 13.69
N VAL A 16 80.92 3.67 13.43
CA VAL A 16 82.03 2.78 13.83
C VAL A 16 83.32 3.15 13.11
N LEU A 17 83.26 3.39 11.80
CA LEU A 17 84.42 3.85 11.02
C LEU A 17 84.94 5.20 11.51
N PHE A 18 84.04 6.11 11.91
CA PHE A 18 84.38 7.39 12.51
C PHE A 18 85.08 7.27 13.86
N LEU A 19 84.54 6.48 14.80
CA LEU A 19 85.16 6.25 16.12
C LEU A 19 86.54 5.60 15.99
N SER A 20 86.72 4.69 15.02
CA SER A 20 88.01 4.05 14.76
C SER A 20 89.05 5.03 14.21
N SER A 21 88.65 5.93 13.29
CA SER A 21 89.52 6.97 12.74
C SER A 21 89.93 8.00 13.80
N PHE A 22 89.00 8.45 14.64
CA PHE A 22 89.30 9.37 15.74
C PHE A 22 90.27 8.76 16.76
N SER A 23 90.09 7.48 17.09
CA SER A 23 90.98 6.73 17.98
C SER A 23 92.39 6.57 17.41
N LEU A 24 92.51 6.26 16.11
CA LEU A 24 93.81 6.16 15.42
C LEU A 24 94.56 7.51 15.41
N SER A 25 93.86 8.59 15.11
CA SER A 25 94.45 9.93 15.07
C SER A 25 94.83 10.45 16.45
N TYR A 26 94.02 10.18 17.47
CA TYR A 26 94.36 10.50 18.86
C TYR A 26 95.59 9.70 19.34
N TYR A 27 95.62 8.40 19.04
CA TYR A 27 96.76 7.54 19.36
C TYR A 27 98.05 7.98 18.67
N TRP A 28 97.97 8.41 17.41
CA TRP A 28 99.12 8.92 16.66
C TRP A 28 99.63 10.27 17.19
N LEU A 29 98.74 11.20 17.56
CA LEU A 29 99.09 12.45 18.23
C LEU A 29 99.78 12.19 19.58
N TYR A 30 99.29 11.22 20.35
CA TYR A 30 99.89 10.80 21.61
C TYR A 30 101.33 10.27 21.41
N GLN A 31 101.55 9.42 20.40
CA GLN A 31 102.89 8.90 20.08
C GLN A 31 103.84 10.00 19.59
N ASN A 32 103.37 10.97 18.80
CA ASN A 32 104.19 12.08 18.34
C ASN A 32 104.56 13.05 19.46
N LYS A 33 103.64 13.36 20.39
CA LYS A 33 103.93 14.18 21.58
C LYS A 33 105.02 13.54 22.43
N LYS A 34 104.93 12.22 22.65
CA LYS A 34 105.93 11.44 23.39
C LYS A 34 107.29 11.43 22.67
N SER A 35 107.28 11.31 21.34
CA SER A 35 108.50 11.39 20.50
C SER A 35 109.18 12.76 20.64
N THR A 36 108.43 13.86 20.55
CA THR A 36 108.98 15.21 20.74
C THR A 36 109.52 15.46 22.15
N GLU A 37 108.82 14.99 23.19
CA GLU A 37 109.31 15.08 24.59
C GLU A 37 110.59 14.27 24.81
N SER A 38 110.69 13.08 24.20
CA SER A 38 111.89 12.23 24.28
C SER A 38 113.12 12.83 23.59
N ILE A 39 112.92 13.53 22.46
CA ILE A 39 113.99 14.25 21.75
C ILE A 39 114.42 15.49 22.55
N PHE A 40 113.48 16.19 23.20
CA PHE A 40 113.82 17.32 24.08
C PHE A 40 114.66 16.88 25.29
N GLN A 41 114.38 15.70 25.87
CA GLN A 41 115.20 15.14 26.96
C GLN A 41 116.57 14.62 26.47
N ALA A 42 116.65 14.03 25.28
CA ALA A 42 117.89 13.48 24.73
C ALA A 42 118.96 14.54 24.38
N TYR A 43 118.56 15.79 24.14
CA TYR A 43 119.44 16.84 23.62
C TYR A 43 119.79 17.98 24.60
N GLY A 44 119.55 17.78 25.90
CA GLY A 44 120.18 18.54 27.01
C GLY A 44 120.13 20.07 26.87
N LEU A 45 118.93 20.66 26.73
CA LEU A 45 118.75 22.11 26.64
C LEU A 45 118.50 22.76 28.02
N THR A 46 119.53 22.81 28.86
CA THR A 46 119.69 23.79 29.95
C THR A 46 121.12 24.34 29.86
N GLN A 47 121.28 25.67 29.74
CA GLN A 47 122.49 26.54 29.64
C GLN A 47 123.87 25.86 29.84
N GLU A 48 124.96 26.12 29.10
CA GLU A 48 125.66 27.40 28.87
C GLU A 48 126.89 27.21 27.92
N ASN A 49 127.37 28.31 27.30
CA ASN A 49 128.72 28.60 26.74
C ASN A 49 129.36 27.80 25.57
N GLY A 50 129.58 28.53 24.46
CA GLY A 50 130.86 28.54 23.74
C GLY A 50 131.04 27.58 22.55
N SER A 51 130.84 28.11 21.33
CA SER A 51 131.32 27.57 20.04
C SER A 51 130.75 26.23 19.55
N LYS A 52 129.76 26.30 18.63
CA LYS A 52 129.59 25.45 17.43
C LYS A 52 128.30 25.86 16.69
N SER A 53 128.41 26.71 15.68
CA SER A 53 127.31 27.18 14.83
C SER A 53 126.63 26.08 13.99
N ALA A 54 127.23 24.90 13.86
CA ALA A 54 126.66 23.78 13.09
C ALA A 54 125.53 23.04 13.82
N GLY A 55 125.64 22.82 15.15
CA GLY A 55 124.65 22.07 15.92
C GLY A 55 123.33 22.83 16.18
N THR A 56 123.40 24.17 16.21
CA THR A 56 122.22 25.04 16.37
C THR A 56 121.36 25.04 15.10
N LEU A 57 121.98 25.02 13.92
CA LEU A 57 121.26 24.95 12.64
C LEU A 57 120.54 23.61 12.45
N GLU A 58 121.15 22.50 12.85
CA GLU A 58 120.54 21.17 12.76
C GLU A 58 119.34 21.01 13.72
N LYS A 59 119.43 21.56 14.94
CA LYS A 59 118.31 21.63 15.89
C LYS A 59 117.17 22.50 15.37
N ILE A 60 117.46 23.67 14.79
CA ILE A 60 116.44 24.53 14.17
C ILE A 60 115.77 23.80 13.01
N LYS A 61 116.54 23.11 12.17
CA LYS A 61 116.00 22.35 11.01
C LYS A 61 115.08 21.21 11.45
N LEU A 62 115.46 20.45 12.48
CA LEU A 62 114.63 19.38 13.05
C LEU A 62 113.33 19.93 13.67
N LEU A 63 113.40 21.01 14.44
CA LEU A 63 112.22 21.66 15.02
C LEU A 63 111.30 22.24 13.94
N THR A 64 111.88 22.77 12.85
CA THR A 64 111.12 23.28 11.70
C THR A 64 110.40 22.14 10.97
N ASP A 65 111.08 21.00 10.73
CA ASP A 65 110.47 19.81 10.12
C ASP A 65 109.37 19.18 10.98
N LEU A 66 109.58 19.10 12.30
CA LEU A 66 108.57 18.61 13.26
C LEU A 66 107.36 19.54 13.30
N SER A 67 107.58 20.87 13.30
CA SER A 67 106.51 21.87 13.24
C SER A 67 105.72 21.76 11.93
N LEU A 68 106.40 21.64 10.78
CA LEU A 68 105.80 21.42 9.47
C LEU A 68 104.98 20.13 9.43
N LYS A 69 105.50 19.02 9.97
CA LYS A 69 104.80 17.73 10.03
C LYS A 69 103.58 17.77 10.96
N ASN A 70 103.68 18.47 12.09
CA ASN A 70 102.57 18.68 13.01
C ASN A 70 101.47 19.55 12.38
N GLN A 71 101.86 20.65 11.72
CA GLN A 71 100.96 21.51 10.96
C GLN A 71 100.27 20.76 9.82
N GLN A 72 101.01 19.95 9.06
CA GLN A 72 100.47 19.11 7.99
C GLN A 72 99.46 18.09 8.53
N THR A 73 99.70 17.52 9.72
CA THR A 73 98.77 16.57 10.35
C THR A 73 97.47 17.26 10.79
N HIS A 74 97.56 18.42 11.46
CA HIS A 74 96.38 19.19 11.81
C HIS A 74 95.56 19.59 10.58
N MET A 75 96.23 19.92 9.47
CA MET A 75 95.58 20.23 8.19
C MET A 75 94.84 19.02 7.59
N VAL A 76 95.45 17.83 7.59
CA VAL A 76 94.81 16.59 7.09
C VAL A 76 93.61 16.19 7.96
N MET A 77 93.73 16.29 9.30
CA MET A 77 92.63 16.01 10.22
C MET A 77 91.46 16.98 10.07
N GLY A 78 91.75 18.27 9.84
CA GLY A 78 90.72 19.27 9.52
C GLY A 78 89.98 18.95 8.22
N LEU A 79 90.69 18.49 7.19
CA LEU A 79 90.10 18.06 5.91
C LEU A 79 89.18 16.84 6.09
N ILE A 80 89.62 15.81 6.81
CA ILE A 80 88.82 14.61 7.09
C ILE A 80 87.56 14.97 7.88
N GLY A 81 87.69 15.78 8.94
CA GLY A 81 86.54 16.23 9.74
C GLY A 81 85.52 17.01 8.92
N SER A 82 85.99 17.87 8.02
CA SER A 82 85.13 18.64 7.11
C SER A 82 84.37 17.75 6.13
N ILE A 83 85.03 16.74 5.55
CA ILE A 83 84.40 15.76 4.64
C ILE A 83 83.32 14.97 5.38
N VAL A 84 83.59 14.52 6.60
CA VAL A 84 82.61 13.75 7.42
C VAL A 84 81.39 14.60 7.77
N LEU A 85 81.59 15.88 8.15
CA LEU A 85 80.51 16.83 8.39
C LEU A 85 79.64 17.00 7.13
N LEU A 86 80.26 17.05 5.96
CA LEU A 86 79.58 17.15 4.67
C LEU A 86 78.72 15.90 4.38
N PHE A 87 79.25 14.70 4.62
CA PHE A 87 78.49 13.45 4.47
C PHE A 87 77.31 13.35 5.44
N LEU A 88 77.49 13.77 6.70
CA LEU A 88 76.41 13.82 7.69
C LEU A 88 75.29 14.78 7.26
N ALA A 89 75.65 15.98 6.80
CA ALA A 89 74.68 16.97 6.32
C ALA A 89 73.87 16.44 5.12
N VAL A 90 74.53 15.83 4.14
CA VAL A 90 73.87 15.21 2.98
C VAL A 90 72.96 14.05 3.40
N SER A 91 73.43 13.19 4.32
CA SER A 91 72.66 12.05 4.82
C SER A 91 71.41 12.49 5.57
N LEU A 92 71.52 13.53 6.40
CA LEU A 92 70.39 14.12 7.12
C LEU A 92 69.36 14.72 6.16
N GLY A 93 69.83 15.40 5.11
CA GLY A 93 68.97 15.93 4.04
C GLY A 93 68.21 14.84 3.28
N ILE A 94 68.85 13.72 2.96
CA ILE A 94 68.20 12.56 2.32
C ILE A 94 67.16 11.93 3.27
N LEU A 95 67.48 11.82 4.56
CA LEU A 95 66.57 11.26 5.57
C LEU A 95 65.34 12.15 5.76
N ALA A 96 65.54 13.47 5.92
CA ALA A 96 64.47 14.45 6.02
C ALA A 96 63.58 14.45 4.77
N LYS A 97 64.21 14.42 3.58
CA LYS A 97 63.48 14.28 2.31
C LYS A 97 62.65 12.99 2.29
N ARG A 98 63.21 11.85 2.69
CA ARG A 98 62.45 10.58 2.73
C ARG A 98 61.32 10.59 3.77
N ALA A 99 61.57 11.11 4.96
CA ALA A 99 60.59 11.16 6.06
C ALA A 99 59.37 12.01 5.69
N VAL A 100 59.55 13.08 4.91
CA VAL A 100 58.46 13.98 4.50
C VAL A 100 57.88 13.61 3.13
N MET A 101 58.72 13.39 2.11
CA MET A 101 58.25 13.19 0.74
C MET A 101 57.48 11.89 0.54
N LEU A 102 57.84 10.80 1.24
CA LEU A 102 57.13 9.53 1.06
C LEU A 102 55.69 9.58 1.59
N PRO A 103 55.43 10.00 2.85
CA PRO A 103 54.06 10.16 3.34
C PRO A 103 53.28 11.17 2.51
N MET A 104 53.91 12.28 2.13
CA MET A 104 53.26 13.31 1.32
C MET A 104 52.85 12.80 -0.06
N LYS A 105 53.70 12.00 -0.73
CA LYS A 105 53.36 11.37 -2.01
C LYS A 105 52.18 10.41 -1.87
N ARG A 106 52.15 9.58 -0.83
CA ARG A 106 51.02 8.67 -0.56
C ARG A 106 49.73 9.42 -0.24
N ALA A 107 49.81 10.50 0.53
CA ALA A 107 48.67 11.35 0.83
C ALA A 107 48.12 12.01 -0.44
N LEU A 108 49.00 12.47 -1.33
CA LEU A 108 48.61 13.04 -2.63
C LEU A 108 47.95 11.99 -3.52
N GLU A 109 48.53 10.78 -3.63
CA GLU A 109 47.94 9.66 -4.37
C GLU A 109 46.56 9.29 -3.82
N SER A 110 46.41 9.20 -2.49
CA SER A 110 45.12 8.96 -1.85
C SER A 110 44.11 10.07 -2.14
N LEU A 111 44.54 11.34 -2.06
CA LEU A 111 43.68 12.48 -2.34
C LEU A 111 43.22 12.48 -3.80
N THR A 112 44.13 12.21 -4.75
CA THR A 112 43.80 12.07 -6.18
C THR A 112 42.81 10.92 -6.41
N MET A 113 42.96 9.80 -5.71
CA MET A 113 41.99 8.71 -5.81
C MET A 113 40.62 9.09 -5.24
N SER A 114 40.58 9.75 -4.08
CA SER A 114 39.33 10.23 -3.49
C SER A 114 38.64 11.26 -4.37
N THR A 115 39.36 12.19 -5.01
CA THR A 115 38.75 13.16 -5.93
C THR A 115 38.19 12.49 -7.18
N HIS A 116 38.86 11.46 -7.71
CA HIS A 116 38.31 10.65 -8.79
C HIS A 116 37.04 9.90 -8.37
N GLN A 117 37.01 9.32 -7.17
CA GLN A 117 35.82 8.64 -6.64
C GLN A 117 34.66 9.62 -6.41
N VAL A 118 34.92 10.79 -5.84
CA VAL A 118 33.91 11.85 -5.68
C VAL A 118 33.36 12.27 -7.04
N LYS A 119 34.22 12.50 -8.04
CA LYS A 119 33.76 12.84 -9.40
C LYS A 119 32.87 11.76 -9.99
N TYR A 120 33.26 10.49 -9.86
CA TYR A 120 32.45 9.37 -10.35
C TYR A 120 31.09 9.29 -9.63
N ALA A 121 31.08 9.39 -8.30
CA ALA A 121 29.87 9.39 -7.50
C ALA A 121 28.95 10.59 -7.81
N SER A 122 29.51 11.79 -8.00
CA SER A 122 28.75 12.98 -8.37
C SER A 122 28.09 12.86 -9.75
N ASN A 123 28.79 12.27 -10.72
CA ASN A 123 28.20 12.02 -12.04
C ASN A 123 27.04 11.00 -11.96
N GLN A 124 27.22 9.91 -11.20
CA GLN A 124 26.15 8.93 -10.98
C GLN A 124 24.95 9.54 -10.22
N GLN A 125 25.21 10.44 -9.28
CA GLN A 125 24.15 11.15 -8.57
C GLN A 125 23.41 12.12 -9.49
N ALA A 126 24.09 12.79 -10.42
CA ALA A 126 23.47 13.64 -11.42
C ALA A 126 22.52 12.82 -12.34
N GLU A 127 22.97 11.65 -12.81
CA GLU A 127 22.11 10.71 -13.56
C GLU A 127 20.90 10.26 -12.71
N GLY A 128 21.12 9.93 -11.44
CA GLY A 128 20.04 9.57 -10.51
C GLY A 128 19.01 10.69 -10.32
N ILE A 129 19.46 11.94 -10.18
CA ILE A 129 18.59 13.11 -10.07
C ILE A 129 17.78 13.32 -11.35
N GLU A 130 18.37 13.10 -12.52
CA GLU A 130 17.65 13.20 -13.79
C GLU A 130 16.51 12.16 -13.88
N GLN A 131 16.77 10.92 -13.45
CA GLN A 131 15.74 9.87 -13.40
C GLN A 131 14.63 10.20 -12.41
N VAL A 132 14.99 10.72 -11.22
CA VAL A 132 14.00 11.19 -10.24
C VAL A 132 13.13 12.30 -10.84
N ASN A 133 13.73 13.26 -11.54
CA ASN A 133 12.99 14.34 -12.17
C ASN A 133 12.00 13.82 -13.25
N LYS A 134 12.44 12.86 -14.08
CA LYS A 134 11.55 12.19 -15.06
C LYS A 134 10.39 11.47 -14.37
N ALA A 135 10.66 10.77 -13.27
CA ALA A 135 9.62 10.09 -12.50
C ALA A 135 8.61 11.07 -11.89
N VAL A 136 9.09 12.21 -11.37
CA VAL A 136 8.21 13.27 -10.83
C VAL A 136 7.29 13.84 -11.90
N ILE A 137 7.81 14.14 -13.10
CA ILE A 137 6.99 14.61 -14.24
C ILE A 137 5.94 13.56 -14.64
N HIS A 138 6.31 12.27 -14.62
CA HIS A 138 5.36 11.20 -14.90
C HIS A 138 4.27 11.10 -13.83
N LEU A 139 4.64 11.20 -12.54
CA LEU A 139 3.70 11.22 -11.44
C LEU A 139 2.73 12.40 -11.54
N GLU A 140 3.22 13.59 -11.91
CA GLU A 140 2.37 14.75 -12.16
C GLU A 140 1.32 14.45 -13.25
N LYS A 141 1.73 13.81 -14.34
CA LYS A 141 0.82 13.37 -15.41
C LYS A 141 -0.24 12.37 -14.90
N VAL A 142 0.16 11.42 -14.06
CA VAL A 142 -0.77 10.44 -13.47
C VAL A 142 -1.75 11.13 -12.51
N VAL A 143 -1.26 12.04 -11.66
CA VAL A 143 -2.10 12.83 -10.75
C VAL A 143 -3.12 13.65 -11.54
N GLN A 144 -2.69 14.32 -12.61
CA GLN A 144 -3.60 15.08 -13.47
C GLN A 144 -4.63 14.17 -14.17
N GLY A 145 -4.23 12.99 -14.63
CA GLY A 145 -5.15 12.00 -15.18
C GLY A 145 -6.18 11.51 -14.16
N ASN A 146 -5.77 11.33 -12.90
CA ASN A 146 -6.70 10.98 -11.82
C ASN A 146 -7.71 12.09 -11.53
N VAL A 147 -7.30 13.37 -11.62
CA VAL A 147 -8.22 14.51 -11.48
C VAL A 147 -9.28 14.48 -12.58
N VAL A 148 -8.88 14.32 -13.84
CA VAL A 148 -9.82 14.23 -14.98
C VAL A 148 -10.76 13.04 -14.82
N ASN A 149 -10.23 11.86 -14.48
CA ASN A 149 -11.05 10.67 -14.25
C ASN A 149 -12.05 10.87 -13.10
N ALA A 150 -11.67 11.61 -12.05
CA ALA A 150 -12.56 11.93 -10.94
C ALA A 150 -13.69 12.89 -11.37
N GLU A 151 -13.39 13.90 -12.19
CA GLU A 151 -14.40 14.80 -12.77
C GLU A 151 -15.39 14.04 -13.66
N GLU A 152 -14.90 13.18 -14.57
CA GLU A 152 -15.75 12.33 -15.41
C GLU A 152 -16.62 11.39 -14.57
N SER A 153 -16.04 10.79 -13.52
CA SER A 153 -16.77 9.91 -12.61
C SER A 153 -17.87 10.67 -11.85
N SER A 154 -17.62 11.92 -11.45
CA SER A 154 -18.62 12.78 -10.82
C SER A 154 -19.78 13.08 -11.77
N ALA A 155 -19.49 13.39 -13.03
CA ALA A 155 -20.53 13.63 -14.04
C ALA A 155 -21.37 12.37 -14.29
N ILE A 156 -20.75 11.18 -14.36
CA ILE A 156 -21.46 9.91 -14.49
C ILE A 156 -22.35 9.65 -13.27
N ALA A 157 -21.83 9.91 -12.05
CA ALA A 157 -22.61 9.75 -10.83
C ALA A 157 -23.86 10.65 -10.80
N GLU A 158 -23.74 11.90 -11.28
CA GLU A 158 -24.87 12.82 -11.41
C GLU A 158 -25.93 12.30 -12.40
N VAL A 159 -25.50 11.84 -13.58
CA VAL A 159 -26.41 11.24 -14.57
C VAL A 159 -27.11 10.00 -14.00
N LEU A 160 -26.37 9.12 -13.32
CA LEU A 160 -26.94 7.93 -12.68
C LEU A 160 -27.93 8.29 -11.57
N HIS A 161 -27.65 9.32 -10.77
CA HIS A 161 -28.57 9.82 -9.75
C HIS A 161 -29.89 10.31 -10.38
N ASN A 162 -29.80 11.10 -11.45
CA ASN A 162 -30.96 11.59 -12.18
C ASN A 162 -31.76 10.43 -12.81
N GLN A 163 -31.08 9.45 -13.40
CA GLN A 163 -31.72 8.26 -13.96
C GLN A 163 -32.44 7.42 -12.90
N ALA A 164 -31.84 7.27 -11.71
CA ALA A 164 -32.48 6.61 -10.58
C ALA A 164 -33.74 7.37 -10.11
N GLY A 165 -33.69 8.71 -10.12
CA GLY A 165 -34.86 9.56 -9.87
C GLY A 165 -35.99 9.32 -10.88
N HIS A 166 -35.69 9.27 -12.17
CA HIS A 166 -36.67 8.97 -13.22
C HIS A 166 -37.29 7.58 -13.06
N LEU A 167 -36.47 6.55 -12.78
CA LEU A 167 -36.94 5.20 -12.53
C LEU A 167 -37.85 5.12 -11.31
N LYS A 168 -37.49 5.81 -10.21
CA LYS A 168 -38.34 5.89 -9.02
C LYS A 168 -39.70 6.50 -9.36
N ASN A 169 -39.74 7.61 -10.10
CA ASN A 169 -40.98 8.25 -10.51
C ASN A 169 -41.84 7.34 -11.38
N ALA A 170 -41.24 6.60 -12.32
CA ALA A 170 -41.95 5.63 -13.15
C ALA A 170 -42.55 4.48 -12.30
N VAL A 171 -41.78 3.95 -11.33
CA VAL A 171 -42.28 2.93 -10.40
C VAL A 171 -43.42 3.46 -9.53
N ASP A 172 -43.33 4.70 -9.05
CA ASP A 172 -44.38 5.33 -8.26
C ASP A 172 -45.67 5.52 -9.09
N GLN A 173 -45.54 5.92 -10.36
CA GLN A 173 -46.67 6.02 -11.31
C GLN A 173 -47.28 4.65 -11.61
N LEU A 174 -46.47 3.63 -11.87
CA LEU A 174 -46.98 2.27 -12.10
C LEU A 174 -47.68 1.71 -10.86
N SER A 175 -47.14 1.99 -9.66
CA SER A 175 -47.73 1.60 -8.38
C SER A 175 -49.08 2.28 -8.15
N SER A 176 -49.21 3.58 -8.48
CA SER A 176 -50.47 4.30 -8.35
C SER A 176 -51.53 3.79 -9.33
N LEU A 177 -51.15 3.52 -10.59
CA LEU A 177 -52.04 2.87 -11.57
C LEU A 177 -52.50 1.49 -11.13
N ALA A 178 -51.59 0.68 -10.57
CA ALA A 178 -51.93 -0.63 -10.04
C ALA A 178 -52.94 -0.57 -8.88
N ARG A 179 -52.88 0.47 -8.03
CA ARG A 179 -53.88 0.70 -6.97
C ARG A 179 -55.26 1.03 -7.54
N VAL A 180 -55.33 1.85 -8.60
CA VAL A 180 -56.60 2.19 -9.27
C VAL A 180 -57.27 0.93 -9.86
N TYR A 181 -56.45 -0.01 -10.36
CA TYR A 181 -56.94 -1.27 -10.93
C TYR A 181 -57.27 -2.36 -9.90
N LYS A 182 -57.12 -2.12 -8.58
CA LYS A 182 -57.59 -3.06 -7.56
C LYS A 182 -59.06 -2.80 -7.19
N ALA A 183 -59.86 -3.85 -7.10
CA ALA A 183 -61.24 -3.74 -6.62
C ALA A 183 -61.26 -3.37 -5.13
N THR A 184 -62.03 -2.33 -4.76
CA THR A 184 -62.18 -1.93 -3.36
C THR A 184 -63.18 -2.83 -2.64
N PRO A 185 -63.12 -2.93 -1.30
CA PRO A 185 -64.13 -3.65 -0.52
C PRO A 185 -65.57 -3.22 -0.79
N GLU A 186 -65.81 -1.93 -0.96
CA GLU A 186 -67.12 -1.35 -1.24
C GLU A 186 -67.61 -1.80 -2.63
N GLU A 187 -66.72 -1.82 -3.62
CA GLU A 187 -67.02 -2.35 -4.96
C GLU A 187 -67.34 -3.85 -4.91
N LEU A 188 -66.58 -4.65 -4.14
CA LEU A 188 -66.86 -6.08 -3.96
C LEU A 188 -68.28 -6.30 -3.41
N VAL A 189 -68.65 -5.59 -2.34
CA VAL A 189 -69.99 -5.68 -1.73
C VAL A 189 -71.07 -5.27 -2.73
N LYS A 190 -70.87 -4.13 -3.41
CA LYS A 190 -71.83 -3.60 -4.40
C LYS A 190 -72.06 -4.59 -5.54
N VAL A 191 -70.99 -5.14 -6.13
CA VAL A 191 -71.10 -6.05 -7.29
C VAL A 191 -71.66 -7.40 -6.87
N VAL A 192 -71.27 -7.94 -5.71
CA VAL A 192 -71.86 -9.18 -5.17
C VAL A 192 -73.35 -9.03 -4.91
N ARG A 193 -73.81 -7.92 -4.33
CA ARG A 193 -75.24 -7.68 -4.11
C ARG A 193 -76.01 -7.58 -5.44
N ALA A 194 -75.46 -6.87 -6.43
CA ALA A 194 -76.06 -6.79 -7.76
C ALA A 194 -76.10 -8.16 -8.47
N ALA A 195 -75.06 -8.98 -8.31
CA ALA A 195 -75.03 -10.34 -8.83
C ALA A 195 -76.08 -11.23 -8.16
N ALA A 196 -76.27 -11.08 -6.84
CA ALA A 196 -77.27 -11.83 -6.09
C ALA A 196 -78.68 -11.44 -6.52
N GLU A 197 -78.96 -10.14 -6.70
CA GLU A 197 -80.25 -9.69 -7.22
C GLU A 197 -80.51 -10.22 -8.64
N PHE A 198 -79.51 -10.14 -9.51
CA PHE A 198 -79.60 -10.66 -10.87
C PHE A 198 -79.92 -12.16 -10.89
N LEU A 199 -79.17 -12.95 -10.13
CA LEU A 199 -79.34 -14.40 -10.10
C LEU A 199 -80.64 -14.80 -9.38
N SER A 200 -81.12 -14.03 -8.39
CA SER A 200 -82.41 -14.26 -7.75
C SER A 200 -83.58 -14.10 -8.72
N LYS A 201 -83.49 -13.15 -9.67
CA LYS A 201 -84.53 -12.94 -10.70
C LYS A 201 -84.45 -13.95 -11.84
N LYS A 202 -83.23 -14.35 -12.23
CA LYS A 202 -83.00 -15.20 -13.42
C LYS A 202 -82.94 -16.68 -13.13
N GLY A 203 -82.63 -17.08 -11.89
CA GLY A 203 -82.37 -18.47 -11.53
C GLY A 203 -81.26 -19.07 -12.40
N ASP A 204 -81.37 -20.36 -12.72
CA ASP A 204 -80.37 -21.12 -13.46
C ASP A 204 -80.02 -20.53 -14.83
N ALA A 205 -80.97 -19.88 -15.49
CA ALA A 205 -80.76 -19.22 -16.78
C ALA A 205 -79.72 -18.08 -16.72
N GLY A 206 -79.45 -17.53 -15.53
CA GLY A 206 -78.43 -16.49 -15.31
C GLY A 206 -77.00 -17.03 -15.13
N LEU A 207 -76.82 -18.32 -14.84
CA LEU A 207 -75.51 -18.92 -14.53
C LEU A 207 -74.46 -18.76 -15.63
N PRO A 208 -74.79 -18.85 -16.94
CA PRO A 208 -73.79 -18.67 -18.01
C PRO A 208 -73.08 -17.31 -17.97
N GLU A 209 -73.71 -16.24 -17.46
CA GLU A 209 -73.06 -14.93 -17.37
C GLU A 209 -71.83 -14.93 -16.46
N PHE A 210 -71.82 -15.78 -15.43
CA PHE A 210 -70.72 -15.88 -14.47
C PHE A 210 -69.54 -16.72 -14.98
N ARG A 211 -69.65 -17.32 -16.18
CA ARG A 211 -68.58 -18.09 -16.83
C ARG A 211 -67.72 -17.25 -17.77
N ASN A 212 -68.24 -16.10 -18.21
CA ASN A 212 -67.56 -15.25 -19.17
C ASN A 212 -66.43 -14.44 -18.51
N LYS A 213 -65.18 -14.73 -18.89
CA LYS A 213 -63.97 -14.03 -18.41
C LYS A 213 -63.93 -12.55 -18.79
N GLN A 214 -64.64 -12.16 -19.84
CA GLN A 214 -64.77 -10.79 -20.32
C GLN A 214 -66.16 -10.22 -20.00
N GLY A 215 -66.97 -10.94 -19.20
CA GLY A 215 -68.29 -10.51 -18.80
C GLY A 215 -68.27 -9.44 -17.72
N ARG A 216 -69.41 -8.78 -17.52
CA ARG A 216 -69.60 -7.72 -16.51
C ARG A 216 -69.34 -8.13 -15.05
N TRP A 217 -69.26 -9.43 -14.78
CA TRP A 217 -68.98 -10.00 -13.45
C TRP A 217 -67.49 -10.24 -13.19
N VAL A 218 -66.64 -9.85 -14.13
CA VAL A 218 -65.18 -9.76 -14.00
C VAL A 218 -64.80 -8.30 -14.20
N TRP A 219 -64.18 -7.69 -13.19
CA TRP A 219 -63.81 -6.28 -13.22
C TRP A 219 -62.51 -6.09 -12.45
N LYS A 220 -61.66 -5.17 -12.91
CA LYS A 220 -60.39 -4.89 -12.22
C LYS A 220 -59.63 -6.21 -12.01
N ASP A 221 -59.20 -6.50 -10.79
CA ASP A 221 -58.58 -7.78 -10.40
C ASP A 221 -59.56 -8.76 -9.70
N ALA A 222 -60.86 -8.46 -9.69
CA ALA A 222 -61.91 -9.23 -9.03
C ALA A 222 -62.85 -9.93 -10.01
N TYR A 223 -63.56 -10.92 -9.50
CA TYR A 223 -64.54 -11.71 -10.25
C TYR A 223 -65.56 -12.34 -9.31
N ILE A 224 -66.78 -12.54 -9.80
CA ILE A 224 -67.80 -13.32 -9.10
C ILE A 224 -67.57 -14.81 -9.37
N PHE A 225 -67.67 -15.62 -8.32
CA PHE A 225 -67.83 -17.07 -8.42
C PHE A 225 -69.15 -17.48 -7.75
N VAL A 226 -69.75 -18.55 -8.23
CA VAL A 226 -71.06 -19.05 -7.77
C VAL A 226 -70.93 -20.48 -7.30
N HIS A 227 -71.44 -20.76 -6.10
CA HIS A 227 -71.50 -22.07 -5.49
C HIS A 227 -72.94 -22.42 -5.13
N ASN A 228 -73.25 -23.72 -5.10
CA ASN A 228 -74.50 -24.21 -4.53
C ASN A 228 -74.27 -24.52 -3.04
N HIS A 229 -74.98 -23.82 -2.15
CA HIS A 229 -74.78 -23.94 -0.70
C HIS A 229 -75.46 -25.18 -0.09
N GLN A 230 -76.36 -25.83 -0.82
CA GLN A 230 -77.06 -27.04 -0.35
C GLN A 230 -76.22 -28.30 -0.57
N ASN A 231 -75.60 -28.43 -1.75
CA ASN A 231 -74.80 -29.61 -2.11
C ASN A 231 -73.29 -29.34 -2.16
N GLY A 232 -72.87 -28.08 -1.97
CA GLY A 232 -71.47 -27.71 -1.87
C GLY A 232 -70.70 -27.68 -3.19
N LEU A 233 -71.38 -27.70 -4.33
CA LEU A 233 -70.75 -27.73 -5.66
C LEU A 233 -70.35 -26.33 -6.15
N VAL A 234 -69.25 -26.25 -6.89
CA VAL A 234 -68.95 -25.08 -7.72
C VAL A 234 -69.88 -25.08 -8.94
N VAL A 235 -70.60 -23.98 -9.15
CA VAL A 235 -71.62 -23.87 -10.20
C VAL A 235 -71.12 -23.04 -11.38
N ALA A 236 -70.40 -21.95 -11.09
CA ALA A 236 -69.79 -21.11 -12.12
C ALA A 236 -68.51 -20.45 -11.58
N HIS A 237 -67.41 -20.53 -12.33
CA HIS A 237 -66.16 -19.88 -11.95
C HIS A 237 -65.40 -19.36 -13.19
N PRO A 238 -65.33 -18.04 -13.42
CA PRO A 238 -64.80 -17.50 -14.68
C PRO A 238 -63.29 -17.72 -14.82
N MET A 239 -62.52 -17.63 -13.73
CA MET A 239 -61.06 -17.85 -13.78
C MET A 239 -60.64 -19.33 -13.78
N LYS A 240 -61.53 -20.25 -13.37
CA LYS A 240 -61.27 -21.68 -13.26
C LYS A 240 -62.51 -22.51 -13.64
N PRO A 241 -62.90 -22.53 -14.94
CA PRO A 241 -64.07 -23.30 -15.38
C PRO A 241 -63.96 -24.80 -15.09
N SER A 242 -62.72 -25.31 -14.99
CA SER A 242 -62.43 -26.71 -14.62
C SER A 242 -62.89 -27.11 -13.22
N ASP A 243 -63.14 -26.14 -12.33
CA ASP A 243 -63.57 -26.41 -10.96
C ASP A 243 -65.10 -26.65 -10.90
N GLU A 244 -65.87 -26.32 -11.95
CA GLU A 244 -67.32 -26.53 -12.00
C GLU A 244 -67.70 -28.01 -11.81
N GLY A 245 -68.72 -28.26 -11.00
CA GLY A 245 -69.14 -29.61 -10.61
C GLY A 245 -68.30 -30.25 -9.50
N THR A 246 -67.21 -29.61 -9.05
CA THR A 246 -66.37 -30.13 -7.96
C THR A 246 -67.01 -29.85 -6.58
N PRO A 247 -67.05 -30.83 -5.66
CA PRO A 247 -67.50 -30.61 -4.29
C PRO A 247 -66.46 -29.85 -3.46
N PHE A 248 -66.83 -28.69 -2.93
CA PHE A 248 -65.93 -27.83 -2.14
C PHE A 248 -66.09 -27.98 -0.62
N MET A 249 -67.05 -28.77 -0.13
CA MET A 249 -67.27 -28.93 1.32
C MET A 249 -66.05 -29.50 2.06
N ALA A 250 -65.33 -30.45 1.45
CA ALA A 250 -64.13 -31.07 2.03
C ALA A 250 -62.83 -30.33 1.68
N VAL A 251 -62.89 -29.32 0.80
CA VAL A 251 -61.70 -28.60 0.32
C VAL A 251 -61.24 -27.61 1.38
N LYS A 252 -59.98 -27.74 1.77
CA LYS A 252 -59.29 -26.80 2.65
C LYS A 252 -58.42 -25.85 1.83
N ASP A 253 -58.23 -24.64 2.36
CA ASP A 253 -57.25 -23.71 1.82
C ASP A 253 -55.81 -24.17 2.11
N TYR A 254 -54.82 -23.43 1.64
CA TYR A 254 -53.40 -23.77 1.81
C TYR A 254 -52.88 -23.64 3.26
N ARG A 255 -53.74 -23.22 4.21
CA ARG A 255 -53.47 -23.20 5.66
C ARG A 255 -54.33 -24.20 6.44
N GLY A 256 -55.08 -25.06 5.75
CA GLY A 256 -55.94 -26.07 6.40
C GLY A 256 -57.33 -25.55 6.81
N THR A 257 -57.71 -24.34 6.42
CA THR A 257 -59.00 -23.73 6.73
C THR A 257 -60.08 -24.26 5.80
N ALA A 258 -61.20 -24.75 6.34
CA ALA A 258 -62.40 -25.10 5.58
C ALA A 258 -63.16 -23.83 5.11
N PHE A 259 -62.57 -23.10 4.17
CA PHE A 259 -63.04 -21.77 3.76
C PHE A 259 -64.45 -21.79 3.16
N PHE A 260 -64.83 -22.86 2.44
CA PHE A 260 -66.17 -23.01 1.88
C PHE A 260 -67.25 -23.09 2.97
N VAL A 261 -66.99 -23.88 4.02
CA VAL A 261 -67.92 -24.05 5.15
C VAL A 261 -68.06 -22.73 5.90
N ARG A 262 -66.95 -22.05 6.20
CA ARG A 262 -66.96 -20.72 6.83
C ARG A 262 -67.71 -19.70 5.97
N GLY A 263 -67.47 -19.70 4.66
CA GLY A 263 -68.14 -18.83 3.71
C GLY A 263 -69.65 -19.05 3.68
N SER A 264 -70.07 -20.32 3.69
CA SER A 264 -71.48 -20.69 3.72
C SER A 264 -72.16 -20.32 5.04
N GLU A 265 -71.42 -20.31 6.14
CA GLU A 265 -71.91 -19.86 7.44
C GLU A 265 -72.14 -18.35 7.44
N VAL A 266 -71.15 -17.53 7.07
CA VAL A 266 -71.30 -16.07 7.06
C VAL A 266 -72.35 -15.60 6.05
N ALA A 267 -72.52 -16.32 4.94
CA ALA A 267 -73.51 -16.03 3.92
C ALA A 267 -74.96 -16.23 4.38
N LYS A 268 -75.21 -16.88 5.54
CA LYS A 268 -76.54 -16.96 6.16
C LYS A 268 -77.04 -15.59 6.65
N ASN A 269 -76.13 -14.66 6.94
CA ASN A 269 -76.49 -13.30 7.25
C ASN A 269 -77.10 -12.64 6.00
N HIS A 270 -78.27 -12.01 6.15
CA HIS A 270 -78.96 -11.31 5.07
C HIS A 270 -78.14 -10.15 4.49
N ARG A 271 -77.13 -9.65 5.21
CA ARG A 271 -76.19 -8.63 4.73
C ARG A 271 -74.93 -9.20 4.11
N GLY A 272 -74.83 -10.52 3.95
CA GLY A 272 -73.61 -11.24 3.61
C GLY A 272 -72.59 -11.22 4.74
N GLY A 273 -71.36 -11.67 4.45
CA GLY A 273 -70.25 -11.61 5.40
C GLY A 273 -68.90 -11.85 4.75
N TRP A 274 -67.83 -11.52 5.47
CA TRP A 274 -66.46 -11.65 5.00
C TRP A 274 -65.78 -12.91 5.53
N ILE A 275 -64.95 -13.52 4.68
CA ILE A 275 -64.00 -14.56 5.09
C ILE A 275 -62.60 -14.24 4.55
N GLU A 276 -61.60 -14.73 5.27
CA GLU A 276 -60.22 -14.80 4.78
C GLU A 276 -59.78 -16.26 4.59
N TYR A 277 -58.97 -16.49 3.55
CA TYR A 277 -58.36 -17.78 3.25
C TYR A 277 -57.17 -17.61 2.30
N TRP A 278 -56.35 -18.65 2.14
CA TRP A 278 -55.16 -18.64 1.30
C TRP A 278 -55.39 -19.39 -0.01
N TRP A 279 -55.40 -18.66 -1.12
CA TRP A 279 -55.71 -19.18 -2.45
C TRP A 279 -54.76 -18.64 -3.52
N PRO A 280 -54.43 -19.40 -4.58
CA PRO A 280 -53.62 -18.89 -5.66
C PRO A 280 -54.35 -17.85 -6.50
N LYS A 281 -53.65 -16.75 -6.83
CA LYS A 281 -54.09 -15.80 -7.85
C LYS A 281 -54.28 -16.49 -9.21
N PRO A 282 -55.18 -15.99 -10.07
CA PRO A 282 -55.32 -16.51 -11.43
C PRO A 282 -53.95 -16.64 -12.14
N GLY A 283 -53.67 -17.81 -12.71
CA GLY A 283 -52.41 -18.11 -13.40
C GLY A 283 -51.17 -18.30 -12.49
N LYS A 284 -51.32 -18.28 -11.16
CA LYS A 284 -50.21 -18.51 -10.21
C LYS A 284 -50.40 -19.82 -9.45
N LYS A 285 -49.30 -20.43 -9.01
CA LYS A 285 -49.30 -21.66 -8.20
C LYS A 285 -49.20 -21.38 -6.69
N LYS A 286 -48.43 -20.36 -6.30
CA LYS A 286 -48.25 -19.99 -4.89
C LYS A 286 -49.53 -19.34 -4.34
N PRO A 287 -50.02 -19.75 -3.15
CA PRO A 287 -51.18 -19.11 -2.54
C PRO A 287 -50.85 -17.70 -2.02
N SER A 288 -51.86 -16.84 -2.00
CA SER A 288 -51.83 -15.51 -1.37
C SER A 288 -53.05 -15.36 -0.46
N ARG A 289 -52.97 -14.48 0.55
CA ARG A 289 -54.14 -14.16 1.37
C ARG A 289 -55.21 -13.54 0.48
N LYS A 290 -56.43 -14.05 0.58
CA LYS A 290 -57.61 -13.57 -0.12
C LYS A 290 -58.70 -13.28 0.89
N VAL A 291 -59.30 -12.10 0.78
CA VAL A 291 -60.44 -11.68 1.59
C VAL A 291 -61.64 -11.57 0.68
N THR A 292 -62.73 -12.24 1.03
CA THR A 292 -63.88 -12.47 0.15
C THR A 292 -65.16 -12.16 0.87
N TYR A 293 -66.03 -11.37 0.22
CA TYR A 293 -67.39 -11.15 0.65
C TYR A 293 -68.30 -12.16 -0.03
N ILE A 294 -69.17 -12.81 0.75
CA ILE A 294 -70.05 -13.89 0.30
C ILE A 294 -71.48 -13.61 0.75
N MET A 295 -72.45 -13.91 -0.12
CA MET A 295 -73.86 -13.73 0.15
C MET A 295 -74.68 -14.87 -0.46
N ARG A 296 -75.75 -15.29 0.23
CA ARG A 296 -76.77 -16.16 -0.34
C ARG A 296 -77.64 -15.41 -1.33
N VAL A 297 -78.01 -16.09 -2.40
CA VAL A 297 -78.93 -15.55 -3.40
C VAL A 297 -80.36 -15.92 -2.98
N PRO A 298 -81.23 -14.93 -2.69
CA PRO A 298 -82.58 -15.20 -2.20
C PRO A 298 -83.37 -16.12 -3.16
N ASN A 299 -84.15 -17.05 -2.59
CA ASN A 299 -85.01 -18.00 -3.30
C ASN A 299 -84.29 -18.96 -4.27
N THR A 300 -82.98 -19.18 -4.08
CA THR A 300 -82.19 -20.11 -4.89
C THR A 300 -81.26 -20.96 -4.02
N PRO A 301 -80.73 -22.09 -4.53
CA PRO A 301 -79.71 -22.86 -3.82
C PRO A 301 -78.31 -22.23 -3.93
N TYR A 302 -78.19 -21.01 -4.48
CA TYR A 302 -76.90 -20.40 -4.78
C TYR A 302 -76.41 -19.45 -3.69
N GLN A 303 -75.10 -19.43 -3.53
CA GLN A 303 -74.35 -18.36 -2.88
C GLN A 303 -73.25 -17.91 -3.84
N LEU A 304 -72.90 -16.64 -3.78
CA LEU A 304 -71.86 -16.10 -4.63
C LEU A 304 -70.96 -15.17 -3.84
N GLY A 305 -69.75 -14.98 -4.33
CA GLY A 305 -68.78 -14.10 -3.70
C GLY A 305 -67.78 -13.53 -4.69
N ALA A 306 -67.13 -12.47 -4.23
CA ALA A 306 -65.96 -11.88 -4.86
C ALA A 306 -64.96 -11.51 -3.78
N GLY A 307 -63.68 -11.53 -4.12
CA GLY A 307 -62.64 -11.24 -3.14
C GLY A 307 -61.42 -10.59 -3.76
N ALA A 308 -60.71 -9.84 -2.93
CA ALA A 308 -59.45 -9.21 -3.25
C ALA A 308 -58.29 -9.99 -2.63
N TYR A 309 -57.16 -10.01 -3.33
CA TYR A 309 -55.90 -10.51 -2.78
C TYR A 309 -55.16 -9.38 -2.07
N ASP A 310 -55.24 -9.38 -0.75
CA ASP A 310 -54.66 -8.32 0.07
C ASP A 310 -54.23 -8.83 1.45
N ASP A 311 -53.00 -8.50 1.83
CA ASP A 311 -52.41 -8.90 3.10
C ASP A 311 -52.76 -7.94 4.25
N LYS A 312 -53.28 -6.75 3.95
CA LYS A 312 -53.47 -5.66 4.93
C LYS A 312 -54.93 -5.43 5.33
N LEU A 313 -55.89 -5.91 4.55
CA LEU A 313 -57.32 -5.73 4.88
C LEU A 313 -57.67 -6.41 6.21
N SER A 314 -58.29 -5.65 7.12
CA SER A 314 -58.82 -6.11 8.40
C SER A 314 -60.24 -6.65 8.23
N ILE A 315 -60.49 -7.90 8.63
CA ILE A 315 -61.86 -8.47 8.60
C ILE A 315 -62.80 -7.64 9.49
N THR A 316 -62.34 -7.16 10.64
CA THR A 316 -63.15 -6.34 11.55
C THR A 316 -63.61 -5.04 10.90
N ASP A 317 -62.74 -4.36 10.14
CA ASP A 317 -63.08 -3.11 9.46
C ASP A 317 -64.04 -3.37 8.28
N LEU A 318 -63.82 -4.48 7.58
CA LEU A 318 -64.69 -4.92 6.49
C LEU A 318 -66.11 -5.28 6.96
N GLU A 319 -66.24 -5.87 8.15
CA GLU A 319 -67.54 -6.14 8.78
C GLU A 319 -68.26 -4.83 9.18
N GLN A 320 -67.53 -3.75 9.46
CA GLN A 320 -68.16 -2.44 9.69
C GLN A 320 -68.78 -1.86 8.41
N LEU A 321 -68.24 -2.16 7.22
CA LEU A 321 -68.84 -1.75 5.94
C LEU A 321 -70.21 -2.39 5.68
N LEU A 322 -70.55 -3.47 6.41
CA LEU A 322 -71.84 -4.15 6.28
C LEU A 322 -72.90 -3.59 7.24
N ARG A 323 -72.53 -2.70 8.16
CA ARG A 323 -73.44 -2.11 9.15
C ARG A 323 -74.30 -1.02 8.54
#